data_AF-A0A8H4EWA7-F1
#
_entry.id   AF-A0A8H4EWA7-F1
#
_cell.length_a   1.000
_cell.length_b   1.000
_cell.length_c   1.000
_cell.angle_alpha   90.00
_cell.angle_beta   90.00
_cell.angle_gamma   90.00
#
_symmetry.space_group_name_H-M   'P 1'
#
loop_
_entity.id
_entity.type
_entity.pdbx_description
1 polymer ?
#
loop_
_entity_poly.entity_id
_entity_poly.type
_entity_poly.pdbx_seq_one_letter_code
_entity_poly.pdbx_strand_id
1 'polypeptide(L)'
;MEVPTNKTTTILIVGAGIGGLSFYHSVRKNLDRWQGYNIYLHRKGVTSLFYCTPPEIQARFPEAMPDPTPSEYHTSLLTDHIGRRLLHKPHQKTKNVYEIEPLKHDYAGIVSYRNVLREVLLEGVDIQWGKKCVGYEESDDGVWALFADGTREFGDLLIGADGINSPKSFDPGVTSVTVDIAIPNNLSKQLMSIYSNSIIQESLGKNGDFHLSFFRLIPIDQSEEPTYRGTIAYIYPTRFDIKDNISIDDNDLESIIKHTISRIRQLRPPCELTN
;
A
#
# COMPACT_ATOMS: atom_id res chain seq x y z
N MET A 1 -52.80 9.51 -3.26
CA MET A 1 -51.47 9.17 -2.75
C MET A 1 -50.59 9.04 -3.97
N GLU A 2 -49.52 9.83 -4.06
CA GLU A 2 -48.54 9.66 -5.13
C GLU A 2 -47.67 8.44 -4.79
N VAL A 3 -47.26 7.70 -5.83
CA VAL A 3 -46.29 6.62 -5.67
C VAL A 3 -44.93 7.27 -5.48
N PRO A 4 -44.12 6.90 -4.46
CA PRO A 4 -42.79 7.44 -4.29
C PRO A 4 -41.96 7.25 -5.56
N THR A 5 -41.50 8.35 -6.16
CA THR A 5 -40.53 8.28 -7.25
C THR A 5 -39.23 7.71 -6.70
N ASN A 6 -38.76 6.62 -7.30
CA ASN A 6 -37.65 5.85 -6.78
C ASN A 6 -36.31 6.59 -7.06
N LYS A 7 -35.97 7.58 -6.22
CA LYS A 7 -34.78 8.44 -6.35
C LYS A 7 -33.52 7.56 -6.38
N THR A 8 -32.81 7.56 -7.51
CA THR A 8 -31.52 6.86 -7.64
C THR A 8 -30.48 7.50 -6.72
N THR A 9 -30.07 6.76 -5.68
CA THR A 9 -29.04 7.21 -4.73
C THR A 9 -27.71 7.48 -5.44
N THR A 10 -27.19 8.68 -5.28
CA THR A 10 -25.91 9.13 -5.82
C THR A 10 -24.85 9.08 -4.73
N ILE A 11 -23.82 8.25 -4.90
CA ILE A 11 -22.73 8.09 -3.94
C ILE A 11 -21.45 8.67 -4.55
N LEU A 12 -20.90 9.70 -3.91
CA LEU A 12 -19.61 10.30 -4.25
C LEU A 12 -18.49 9.54 -3.54
N ILE A 13 -17.47 9.09 -4.28
CA ILE A 13 -16.30 8.38 -3.72
C ILE A 13 -15.06 9.22 -4.00
N VAL A 14 -14.53 9.85 -2.96
CA VAL A 14 -13.33 10.70 -3.03
C VAL A 14 -12.10 9.84 -2.76
N GLY A 15 -11.41 9.44 -3.82
CA GLY A 15 -10.13 8.72 -3.75
C GLY A 15 -10.12 7.42 -4.53
N ALA A 16 -9.59 7.45 -5.75
CA ALA A 16 -9.42 6.27 -6.60
C ALA A 16 -8.22 5.38 -6.20
N GLY A 17 -7.99 5.17 -4.89
CA GLY A 17 -7.02 4.21 -4.35
C GLY A 17 -7.61 2.79 -4.22
N ILE A 18 -6.82 1.81 -3.80
CA ILE A 18 -7.29 0.40 -3.66
C ILE A 18 -8.59 0.31 -2.87
N GLY A 19 -8.66 0.94 -1.68
CA GLY A 19 -9.87 0.91 -0.84
C GLY A 19 -11.09 1.57 -1.50
N GLY A 20 -10.92 2.72 -2.14
CA GLY A 20 -11.99 3.43 -2.84
C GLY A 20 -12.46 2.72 -4.10
N LEU A 21 -11.57 2.02 -4.80
CA LEU A 21 -11.91 1.19 -5.97
C LEU A 21 -12.58 -0.12 -5.56
N SER A 22 -12.12 -0.80 -4.51
CA SER A 22 -12.85 -1.95 -3.94
C SER A 22 -14.24 -1.52 -3.43
N PHE A 23 -14.35 -0.38 -2.73
CA PHE A 23 -15.66 0.15 -2.35
C PHE A 23 -16.51 0.49 -3.58
N TYR A 24 -15.93 1.13 -4.60
CA TYR A 24 -16.65 1.38 -5.84
C TYR A 24 -17.16 0.06 -6.45
N HIS A 25 -16.30 -0.96 -6.64
CA HIS A 25 -16.65 -2.27 -7.20
C HIS A 25 -17.74 -3.02 -6.42
N SER A 26 -17.94 -2.71 -5.14
CA SER A 26 -19.05 -3.22 -4.32
C SER A 26 -20.40 -2.55 -4.60
N VAL A 27 -20.39 -1.39 -5.26
CA VAL A 27 -21.55 -0.50 -5.52
C VAL A 27 -21.90 -0.44 -7.02
N ARG A 28 -20.89 -0.32 -7.89
CA ARG A 28 -20.94 -0.24 -9.37
C ARG A 28 -19.62 -0.80 -9.93
N LYS A 29 -19.47 -0.97 -11.24
CA LYS A 29 -18.27 -1.60 -11.88
C LYS A 29 -17.32 -0.59 -12.57
N ASN A 30 -15.95 -0.76 -12.47
CA ASN A 30 -14.90 -0.79 -13.59
C ASN A 30 -13.90 0.48 -14.05
N LEU A 31 -12.62 0.51 -14.55
CA LEU A 31 -11.67 1.65 -15.12
C LEU A 31 -11.30 2.88 -14.23
N ASP A 32 -10.30 3.75 -14.54
CA ASP A 32 -8.87 3.56 -14.94
C ASP A 32 -8.00 4.84 -14.96
N ARG A 33 -6.77 4.72 -14.41
CA ARG A 33 -5.48 5.41 -14.67
C ARG A 33 -4.45 5.00 -13.60
N TRP A 34 -3.15 5.07 -13.93
CA TRP A 34 -2.00 4.39 -13.28
C TRP A 34 -1.43 5.00 -11.96
N GLN A 35 -1.06 4.19 -10.95
CA GLN A 35 -0.22 4.51 -9.74
C GLN A 35 0.02 3.26 -8.82
N GLY A 36 1.23 3.04 -8.27
CA GLY A 36 1.38 2.34 -6.97
C GLY A 36 2.63 1.47 -6.69
N TYR A 37 2.91 1.31 -5.39
CA TYR A 37 3.99 0.53 -4.72
C TYR A 37 3.67 -0.98 -4.51
N ASN A 38 4.43 -1.75 -3.72
CA ASN A 38 4.04 -3.10 -3.28
C ASN A 38 3.19 -3.04 -2.01
N ILE A 39 2.17 -3.91 -1.88
CA ILE A 39 1.34 -4.02 -0.67
C ILE A 39 1.16 -5.48 -0.24
N TYR A 40 0.99 -5.70 1.07
CA TYR A 40 0.61 -7.00 1.63
C TYR A 40 -0.90 -7.08 1.87
N LEU A 41 -1.55 -8.10 1.32
CA LEU A 41 -2.96 -8.41 1.55
C LEU A 41 -3.09 -9.52 2.60
N HIS A 42 -3.38 -9.14 3.84
CA HIS A 42 -3.74 -10.05 4.94
C HIS A 42 -5.10 -10.75 4.68
N ARG A 43 -5.29 -11.98 5.16
CA ARG A 43 -6.49 -12.82 4.92
C ARG A 43 -7.83 -12.08 5.06
N LYS A 44 -8.00 -11.26 6.11
CA LYS A 44 -9.22 -10.42 6.28
C LYS A 44 -9.43 -9.42 5.13
N GLY A 45 -8.37 -8.75 4.68
CA GLY A 45 -8.42 -7.86 3.52
C GLY A 45 -8.72 -8.62 2.23
N VAL A 46 -8.25 -9.86 2.09
CA VAL A 46 -8.61 -10.75 0.97
C VAL A 46 -10.09 -11.12 0.99
N THR A 47 -10.63 -11.52 2.14
CA THR A 47 -12.07 -11.79 2.29
C THR A 47 -12.92 -10.54 1.99
N SER A 48 -12.54 -9.36 2.51
CA SER A 48 -13.21 -8.09 2.15
C SER A 48 -13.11 -7.80 0.66
N LEU A 49 -11.96 -8.05 0.03
CA LEU A 49 -11.76 -7.85 -1.40
C LEU A 49 -12.72 -8.74 -2.23
N PHE A 50 -12.92 -10.01 -1.85
CA PHE A 50 -13.91 -10.89 -2.49
C PHE A 50 -15.37 -10.45 -2.28
N TYR A 51 -15.74 -9.97 -1.08
CA TYR A 51 -17.08 -9.42 -0.84
C TYR A 51 -17.33 -8.11 -1.61
N CYS A 52 -16.27 -7.34 -1.88
CA CYS A 52 -16.34 -6.04 -2.52
C CYS A 52 -16.01 -6.04 -4.02
N THR A 53 -15.83 -7.19 -4.67
CA THR A 53 -15.62 -7.26 -6.13
C THR A 53 -16.49 -8.31 -6.81
N PRO A 54 -16.86 -8.08 -8.08
CA PRO A 54 -17.67 -9.00 -8.86
C PRO A 54 -16.83 -10.08 -9.56
N PRO A 55 -17.43 -11.21 -10.01
CA PRO A 55 -16.68 -12.37 -10.51
C PRO A 55 -15.72 -12.09 -11.67
N GLU A 56 -16.03 -11.17 -12.58
CA GLU A 56 -15.13 -10.82 -13.68
C GLU A 56 -13.84 -10.12 -13.21
N ILE A 57 -13.91 -9.29 -12.17
CA ILE A 57 -12.75 -8.62 -11.57
C ILE A 57 -11.97 -9.60 -10.69
N GLN A 58 -12.68 -10.49 -9.98
CA GLN A 58 -12.04 -11.58 -9.23
C GLN A 58 -11.17 -12.46 -10.14
N ALA A 59 -11.67 -12.84 -11.33
CA ALA A 59 -10.95 -13.65 -12.32
C ALA A 59 -9.59 -13.04 -12.74
N ARG A 60 -9.45 -11.72 -12.65
CA ARG A 60 -8.24 -10.97 -13.00
C ARG A 60 -7.26 -10.76 -11.83
N PHE A 61 -7.64 -11.08 -10.58
CA PHE A 61 -6.74 -10.94 -9.42
C PHE A 61 -5.37 -11.63 -9.54
N PRO A 62 -5.21 -12.79 -10.23
CA PRO A 62 -3.89 -13.38 -10.47
C PRO A 62 -2.93 -12.50 -11.28
N GLU A 63 -3.42 -11.58 -12.12
CA GLU A 63 -2.56 -10.64 -12.88
C GLU A 63 -1.74 -9.75 -11.93
N ALA A 64 -2.35 -9.34 -10.82
CA ALA A 64 -1.72 -8.54 -9.77
C ALA A 64 -0.90 -9.36 -8.76
N MET A 65 -0.90 -10.69 -8.90
CA MET A 65 -0.43 -11.65 -7.90
C MET A 65 0.25 -12.84 -8.60
N PRO A 66 1.41 -12.62 -9.24
CA PRO A 66 2.12 -13.67 -9.96
C PRO A 66 2.61 -14.79 -9.04
N ASP A 67 2.65 -16.02 -9.56
CA ASP A 67 3.01 -17.25 -8.84
C ASP A 67 4.38 -17.13 -8.11
N PRO A 68 4.49 -17.50 -6.83
CA PRO A 68 5.71 -17.37 -6.05
C PRO A 68 6.76 -18.40 -6.46
N THR A 69 7.98 -17.95 -6.77
CA THR A 69 9.09 -18.82 -7.20
C THR A 69 9.48 -19.84 -6.12
N PRO A 70 10.10 -21.00 -6.45
CA PRO A 70 10.36 -22.06 -5.47
C PRO A 70 11.07 -21.62 -4.19
N SER A 71 12.02 -20.68 -4.31
CA SER A 71 12.80 -20.07 -3.22
C SER A 71 12.05 -19.04 -2.36
N GLU A 72 10.85 -18.60 -2.78
CA GLU A 72 10.05 -17.59 -2.09
C GLU A 72 9.27 -18.18 -0.91
N TYR A 73 9.39 -17.59 0.28
CA TYR A 73 8.60 -17.98 1.45
C TYR A 73 7.65 -16.86 1.85
N HIS A 74 6.36 -17.18 1.89
CA HIS A 74 5.36 -16.34 2.50
C HIS A 74 5.60 -16.39 4.00
N THR A 75 6.30 -15.38 4.53
CA THR A 75 6.81 -15.35 5.89
C THR A 75 6.82 -13.90 6.37
N SER A 76 6.60 -13.71 7.67
CA SER A 76 6.92 -12.46 8.38
C SER A 76 8.14 -12.73 9.27
N LEU A 77 9.24 -12.01 9.01
CA LEU A 77 10.49 -12.12 9.78
C LEU A 77 10.85 -10.77 10.40
N LEU A 78 10.81 -10.74 11.74
CA LEU A 78 11.18 -9.59 12.56
C LEU A 78 12.57 -9.81 13.14
N THR A 79 13.44 -8.82 12.94
CA THR A 79 14.78 -8.74 13.53
C THR A 79 14.89 -7.56 14.49
N ASP A 80 15.87 -7.60 15.39
CA ASP A 80 16.34 -6.39 16.07
C ASP A 80 17.43 -5.67 15.24
N HIS A 81 17.83 -4.50 15.73
CA HIS A 81 18.95 -3.68 15.26
C HIS A 81 20.35 -4.36 15.18
N ILE A 82 20.53 -5.62 15.61
CA ILE A 82 21.75 -6.42 15.37
C ILE A 82 21.46 -7.70 14.57
N GLY A 83 20.32 -7.79 13.89
CA GLY A 83 19.94 -8.93 13.06
C GLY A 83 19.48 -10.17 13.84
N ARG A 84 19.31 -10.08 15.17
CA ARG A 84 18.78 -11.19 15.95
C ARG A 84 17.31 -11.39 15.58
N ARG A 85 16.98 -12.58 15.06
CA ARG A 85 15.58 -12.97 14.79
C ARG A 85 14.77 -12.94 16.09
N LEU A 86 13.81 -12.03 16.17
CA LEU A 86 12.86 -11.90 17.28
C LEU A 86 11.60 -12.72 17.03
N LEU A 87 11.12 -12.73 15.78
CA LEU A 87 9.96 -13.51 15.36
C LEU A 87 10.17 -14.04 13.93
N HIS A 88 9.92 -15.32 13.73
CA HIS A 88 9.90 -15.97 12.41
C HIS A 88 8.58 -16.73 12.29
N LYS A 89 7.62 -16.16 11.57
CA LYS A 89 6.30 -16.78 11.32
C LYS A 89 6.22 -17.21 9.85
N PRO A 90 6.44 -18.50 9.52
CA PRO A 90 6.08 -19.02 8.21
C PRO A 90 4.55 -18.98 8.07
N HIS A 91 4.08 -18.43 6.96
CA HIS A 91 2.70 -18.54 6.51
C HIS A 91 2.59 -19.70 5.51
N GLN A 92 1.36 -20.11 5.19
CA GLN A 92 1.13 -20.95 4.02
C GLN A 92 1.60 -20.20 2.76
N LYS A 93 2.42 -20.85 1.94
CA LYS A 93 2.76 -20.38 0.60
C LYS A 93 1.54 -20.53 -0.29
N THR A 94 1.09 -19.44 -0.89
CA THR A 94 -0.15 -19.36 -1.68
C THR A 94 0.11 -18.63 -2.99
N LYS A 95 -0.38 -19.15 -4.10
CA LYS A 95 -0.19 -18.56 -5.43
C LYS A 95 -0.82 -17.19 -5.57
N ASN A 96 -2.08 -17.08 -5.14
CA ASN A 96 -2.94 -15.93 -5.31
C ASN A 96 -4.05 -15.94 -4.23
N VAL A 97 -4.97 -14.99 -4.29
CA VAL A 97 -6.04 -14.83 -3.30
C VAL A 97 -7.07 -15.95 -3.24
N TYR A 98 -7.25 -16.77 -4.29
CA TYR A 98 -8.15 -17.94 -4.24
C TYR A 98 -7.66 -19.02 -3.27
N GLU A 99 -6.35 -19.11 -3.03
CA GLU A 99 -5.76 -20.01 -2.04
C GLU A 99 -5.76 -19.42 -0.61
N ILE A 100 -6.14 -18.14 -0.46
CA ILE A 100 -6.14 -17.42 0.83
C ILE A 100 -7.56 -17.25 1.38
N GLU A 101 -8.54 -16.92 0.54
CA GLU A 101 -9.94 -16.71 0.94
C GLU A 101 -10.50 -17.86 1.81
N PRO A 102 -10.46 -19.14 1.36
CA PRO A 102 -11.10 -20.24 2.10
C PRO A 102 -10.38 -20.63 3.40
N LEU A 103 -9.21 -20.04 3.69
CA LEU A 103 -8.45 -20.33 4.90
C LEU A 103 -9.18 -19.77 6.13
N LYS A 104 -9.39 -20.62 7.13
CA LYS A 104 -10.13 -20.29 8.36
C LYS A 104 -9.26 -19.66 9.46
N HIS A 105 -8.07 -19.17 9.11
CA HIS A 105 -7.15 -18.51 10.03
C HIS A 105 -6.62 -17.19 9.44
N ASP A 106 -6.31 -16.22 10.31
CA ASP A 106 -5.77 -14.93 9.89
C ASP A 106 -4.31 -15.01 9.39
N TYR A 107 -3.58 -16.08 9.70
CA TYR A 107 -2.12 -16.21 9.43
C TYR A 107 -1.75 -16.47 7.96
N ALA A 108 -2.44 -15.85 7.00
CA ALA A 108 -2.17 -15.94 5.58
C ALA A 108 -2.27 -14.57 4.88
N GLY A 109 -1.57 -14.45 3.77
CA GLY A 109 -1.58 -13.27 2.92
C GLY A 109 -0.53 -13.35 1.81
N ILE A 110 -0.55 -12.36 0.91
CA ILE A 110 0.33 -12.29 -0.26
C ILE A 110 0.80 -10.86 -0.51
N VAL A 111 2.02 -10.71 -1.03
CA VAL A 111 2.53 -9.43 -1.54
C VAL A 111 2.08 -9.26 -3.00
N SER A 112 1.42 -8.15 -3.28
CA SER A 112 0.85 -7.78 -4.58
C SER A 112 1.39 -6.41 -5.03
N TYR A 113 1.55 -6.23 -6.34
CA TYR A 113 1.96 -4.96 -6.92
C TYR A 113 0.73 -4.02 -6.95
N ARG A 114 0.71 -2.97 -6.12
CA ARG A 114 -0.43 -2.03 -5.97
C ARG A 114 -0.81 -1.38 -7.28
N ASN A 115 0.12 -1.06 -8.18
CA ASN A 115 -0.27 -0.54 -9.50
C ASN A 115 -1.08 -1.59 -10.27
N VAL A 116 -0.62 -2.85 -10.35
CA VAL A 116 -1.31 -3.91 -11.10
C VAL A 116 -2.62 -4.31 -10.42
N LEU A 117 -2.66 -4.39 -9.08
CA LEU A 117 -3.92 -4.61 -8.36
C LEU A 117 -4.88 -3.45 -8.58
N ARG A 118 -4.36 -2.23 -8.69
CA ARG A 118 -5.15 -1.05 -9.02
C ARG A 118 -5.65 -1.13 -10.46
N GLU A 119 -4.82 -1.48 -11.44
CA GLU A 119 -5.20 -1.72 -12.85
C GLU A 119 -6.28 -2.81 -13.00
N VAL A 120 -6.23 -3.87 -12.18
CA VAL A 120 -7.27 -4.90 -12.08
C VAL A 120 -8.55 -4.37 -11.40
N LEU A 121 -8.41 -3.56 -10.35
CA LEU A 121 -9.52 -2.80 -9.75
C LEU A 121 -9.95 -1.59 -10.58
N LEU A 122 -9.46 -1.49 -11.82
CA LEU A 122 -9.89 -0.57 -12.87
C LEU A 122 -10.64 -1.39 -13.97
N GLU A 123 -10.46 -1.21 -15.33
CA GLU A 123 -11.35 -1.62 -16.52
C GLU A 123 -12.91 -1.44 -16.38
N GLY A 124 -13.77 -0.64 -17.14
CA GLY A 124 -14.66 0.64 -16.88
C GLY A 124 -16.11 0.77 -16.26
N VAL A 125 -16.62 1.65 -15.31
CA VAL A 125 -16.45 3.05 -14.66
C VAL A 125 -15.93 4.22 -15.51
N ASP A 126 -16.34 5.37 -15.00
CA ASP A 126 -16.08 6.79 -15.19
C ASP A 126 -15.46 7.42 -13.91
N ILE A 127 -14.14 7.66 -13.89
CA ILE A 127 -13.44 8.36 -12.79
C ILE A 127 -13.06 9.78 -13.21
N GLN A 128 -13.47 10.76 -12.41
CA GLN A 128 -13.21 12.18 -12.62
C GLN A 128 -11.80 12.57 -12.13
N TRP A 129 -10.81 12.45 -13.02
CA TRP A 129 -9.40 12.73 -12.73
C TRP A 129 -9.10 14.22 -12.52
N GLY A 130 -8.02 14.52 -11.77
CA GLY A 130 -7.62 15.89 -11.43
C GLY A 130 -8.41 16.52 -10.28
N LYS A 131 -9.56 15.95 -9.90
CA LYS A 131 -10.40 16.39 -8.80
C LYS A 131 -9.78 16.10 -7.43
N LYS A 132 -8.93 17.01 -6.94
CA LYS A 132 -8.51 17.05 -5.53
C LYS A 132 -9.65 17.62 -4.68
N CYS A 133 -10.31 16.76 -3.89
CA CYS A 133 -11.27 17.21 -2.88
C CYS A 133 -10.54 18.01 -1.78
N VAL A 134 -11.19 19.07 -1.28
CA VAL A 134 -10.65 19.97 -0.23
C VAL A 134 -11.62 20.19 0.93
N GLY A 135 -12.87 19.76 0.80
CA GLY A 135 -13.90 19.91 1.83
C GLY A 135 -15.24 19.35 1.38
N TYR A 136 -16.26 19.51 2.22
CA TYR A 136 -17.64 19.16 1.88
C TYR A 136 -18.62 20.04 2.67
N GLU A 137 -19.85 20.18 2.15
CA GLU A 137 -20.96 20.91 2.76
C GLU A 137 -22.14 19.93 2.93
N GLU A 138 -22.60 19.73 4.17
CA GLU A 138 -23.80 18.93 4.48
C GLU A 138 -25.07 19.79 4.29
N SER A 139 -26.18 19.14 3.89
CA SER A 139 -27.48 19.77 3.65
C SER A 139 -28.62 18.77 3.90
N ASP A 140 -29.85 19.26 4.08
CA ASP A 140 -31.01 18.41 4.41
C ASP A 140 -31.32 17.33 3.33
N ASP A 141 -30.93 17.58 2.07
CA ASP A 141 -31.15 16.67 0.92
C ASP A 141 -29.96 15.76 0.57
N GLY A 142 -28.78 15.95 1.20
CA GLY A 142 -27.53 15.28 0.81
C GLY A 142 -26.26 16.10 1.12
N VAL A 143 -25.19 15.87 0.38
CA VAL A 143 -23.85 16.43 0.62
C VAL A 143 -23.17 16.90 -0.67
N TRP A 144 -22.53 18.07 -0.60
CA TRP A 144 -21.67 18.60 -1.66
C TRP A 144 -20.20 18.29 -1.36
N ALA A 145 -19.48 17.69 -2.30
CA ALA A 145 -18.02 17.60 -2.26
C ALA A 145 -17.40 18.84 -2.94
N LEU A 146 -16.43 19.48 -2.30
CA LEU A 146 -15.75 20.69 -2.79
C LEU A 146 -14.36 20.35 -3.35
N PHE A 147 -14.01 20.88 -4.52
CA PHE A 147 -12.73 20.59 -5.19
C PHE A 147 -11.81 21.80 -5.31
N ALA A 148 -10.50 21.54 -5.37
CA ALA A 148 -9.45 22.56 -5.43
C ALA A 148 -9.47 23.45 -6.68
N ASP A 149 -10.21 23.06 -7.73
CA ASP A 149 -10.44 23.84 -8.95
C ASP A 149 -11.64 24.80 -8.82
N GLY A 150 -12.26 24.89 -7.64
CA GLY A 150 -13.44 25.71 -7.38
C GLY A 150 -14.77 25.06 -7.79
N THR A 151 -14.75 23.84 -8.33
CA THR A 151 -15.98 23.09 -8.64
C THR A 151 -16.51 22.36 -7.40
N ARG A 152 -17.79 21.95 -7.46
CA ARG A 152 -18.41 21.07 -6.47
C ARG A 152 -19.39 20.12 -7.11
N GLU A 153 -19.54 18.93 -6.54
CA GLU A 153 -20.50 17.89 -6.98
C GLU A 153 -21.42 17.49 -5.82
N PHE A 154 -22.64 17.07 -6.13
CA PHE A 154 -23.65 16.69 -5.14
C PHE A 154 -23.95 15.19 -5.15
N GLY A 155 -24.23 14.62 -3.97
CA GLY A 155 -24.76 13.27 -3.84
C GLY A 155 -25.52 13.06 -2.53
N ASP A 156 -26.24 11.95 -2.43
CA ASP A 156 -26.93 11.52 -1.21
C ASP A 156 -25.93 11.01 -0.14
N LEU A 157 -24.72 10.62 -0.53
CA LEU A 157 -23.68 10.11 0.35
C LEU A 157 -22.27 10.46 -0.17
N LEU A 158 -21.35 10.78 0.73
CA LEU A 158 -19.94 11.04 0.44
C LEU A 158 -19.03 10.05 1.21
N ILE A 159 -18.14 9.39 0.48
CA ILE A 159 -17.20 8.39 1.00
C ILE A 159 -15.76 8.91 0.83
N GLY A 160 -15.08 9.17 1.94
CA GLY A 160 -13.65 9.46 1.97
C GLY A 160 -12.82 8.18 1.84
N ALA A 161 -12.09 8.05 0.72
CA ALA A 161 -11.20 6.94 0.40
C ALA A 161 -9.85 7.42 -0.16
N ASP A 162 -9.49 8.67 0.15
CA ASP A 162 -8.28 9.38 -0.28
C ASP A 162 -7.00 8.90 0.42
N GLY A 163 -7.15 8.20 1.55
CA GLY A 163 -6.10 7.40 2.19
C GLY A 163 -5.46 8.06 3.40
N ILE A 164 -4.27 7.59 3.77
CA ILE A 164 -3.60 7.95 5.03
C ILE A 164 -3.15 9.42 5.11
N ASN A 165 -3.06 10.12 3.98
CA ASN A 165 -2.69 11.54 3.89
C ASN A 165 -3.92 12.47 3.75
N SER A 166 -5.12 12.00 4.14
CA SER A 166 -6.33 12.84 4.12
C SER A 166 -6.23 14.01 5.11
N PRO A 167 -6.83 15.19 4.84
CA PRO A 167 -6.72 16.36 5.72
C PRO A 167 -7.34 16.20 7.12
N LYS A 168 -8.11 15.12 7.34
CA LYS A 168 -8.70 14.73 8.64
C LYS A 168 -8.16 13.36 9.13
N SER A 169 -7.02 12.92 8.60
CA SER A 169 -6.39 11.64 8.98
C SER A 169 -5.93 11.65 10.45
N PHE A 170 -5.78 10.46 11.01
CA PHE A 170 -5.14 10.25 12.31
C PHE A 170 -3.63 10.48 12.16
N ASP A 171 -3.08 11.48 12.87
CA ASP A 171 -1.62 11.63 13.02
C ASP A 171 -1.08 10.51 13.91
N PRO A 172 -0.23 9.60 13.39
CA PRO A 172 0.34 8.51 14.17
C PRO A 172 1.58 8.92 14.97
N GLY A 173 2.04 10.18 14.89
CA GLY A 173 3.25 10.68 15.53
C GLY A 173 4.55 10.11 14.94
N VAL A 174 4.50 9.52 13.74
CA VAL A 174 5.64 8.95 13.02
C VAL A 174 5.74 9.48 11.59
N THR A 175 6.96 9.86 11.21
CA THR A 175 7.35 10.20 9.84
C THR A 175 7.61 8.88 9.11
N SER A 176 7.03 8.69 7.93
CA SER A 176 7.16 7.47 7.11
C SER A 176 7.68 7.81 5.74
N VAL A 177 8.89 7.38 5.41
CA VAL A 177 9.46 7.48 4.05
C VAL A 177 9.30 6.13 3.36
N THR A 178 8.47 6.07 2.32
CA THR A 178 8.20 4.84 1.56
C THR A 178 8.64 5.01 0.11
N VAL A 179 9.52 4.12 -0.37
CA VAL A 179 10.10 4.16 -1.72
C VAL A 179 9.95 2.82 -2.43
N ASP A 180 9.67 2.88 -3.73
CA ASP A 180 9.82 1.73 -4.63
C ASP A 180 11.23 1.72 -5.24
N ILE A 181 11.82 0.54 -5.35
CA ILE A 181 13.17 0.35 -5.88
C ILE A 181 13.25 -0.88 -6.79
N ALA A 182 14.07 -0.78 -7.82
CA ALA A 182 14.61 -1.93 -8.55
C ALA A 182 15.92 -2.34 -7.87
N ILE A 183 15.98 -3.58 -7.37
CA ILE A 183 17.13 -4.12 -6.65
C ILE A 183 17.94 -5.00 -7.60
N PRO A 184 19.22 -4.69 -7.86
CA PRO A 184 20.13 -5.58 -8.59
C PRO A 184 20.29 -6.95 -7.92
N ASN A 185 20.47 -7.98 -8.74
CA ASN A 185 20.56 -9.40 -8.36
C ASN A 185 21.52 -9.70 -7.19
N ASN A 186 22.66 -9.02 -7.10
CA ASN A 186 23.62 -9.20 -6.00
C ASN A 186 23.06 -8.70 -4.65
N LEU A 187 22.45 -7.52 -4.65
CA LEU A 187 21.84 -6.92 -3.46
C LEU A 187 20.56 -7.66 -3.04
N SER A 188 19.76 -8.16 -4.00
CA SER A 188 18.58 -8.98 -3.67
C SER A 188 18.99 -10.29 -3.00
N LYS A 189 19.98 -11.01 -3.56
CA LYS A 189 20.56 -12.22 -2.94
C LYS A 189 21.10 -11.97 -1.53
N GLN A 190 21.79 -10.84 -1.30
CA GLN A 190 22.32 -10.47 0.02
C GLN A 190 21.19 -10.20 1.03
N LEU A 191 20.21 -9.37 0.64
CA LEU A 191 19.03 -9.06 1.45
C LEU A 191 18.23 -10.33 1.82
N MET A 192 18.00 -11.20 0.82
CA MET A 192 17.33 -12.49 1.00
C MET A 192 18.08 -13.40 1.97
N SER A 193 19.41 -13.44 1.91
CA SER A 193 20.23 -14.23 2.83
C SER A 193 20.04 -13.79 4.28
N ILE A 194 20.11 -12.48 4.54
CA ILE A 194 19.88 -11.89 5.88
C ILE A 194 18.49 -12.25 6.40
N TYR A 195 17.45 -12.10 5.57
CA TYR A 195 16.06 -12.32 5.95
C TYR A 195 15.51 -13.72 5.61
N SER A 196 16.37 -14.73 5.42
CA SER A 196 15.95 -16.13 5.20
C SER A 196 14.88 -16.30 4.08
N ASN A 197 15.02 -15.55 2.98
CA ASN A 197 14.08 -15.48 1.85
C ASN A 197 12.63 -15.04 2.21
N SER A 198 12.43 -14.35 3.34
CA SER A 198 11.13 -13.80 3.74
C SER A 198 10.69 -12.65 2.84
N ILE A 199 9.44 -12.68 2.34
CA ILE A 199 8.88 -11.61 1.49
C ILE A 199 8.44 -10.35 2.26
N ILE A 200 8.16 -10.48 3.56
CA ILE A 200 8.00 -9.37 4.50
C ILE A 200 9.22 -9.37 5.41
N GLN A 201 9.88 -8.23 5.50
CA GLN A 201 11.14 -8.07 6.22
C GLN A 201 11.04 -6.88 7.17
N GLU A 202 11.20 -7.14 8.47
CA GLU A 202 11.00 -6.15 9.52
C GLU A 202 12.23 -6.03 10.42
N SER A 203 12.59 -4.81 10.81
CA SER A 203 13.69 -4.57 11.75
C SER A 203 13.41 -3.40 12.70
N LEU A 204 13.41 -3.69 14.00
CA LEU A 204 13.20 -2.72 15.08
C LEU A 204 14.51 -2.06 15.54
N GLY A 205 14.51 -0.73 15.55
CA GLY A 205 15.61 0.10 16.03
C GLY A 205 15.48 0.44 17.51
N LYS A 206 16.63 0.70 18.16
CA LYS A 206 16.69 1.02 19.59
C LYS A 206 15.99 2.33 19.96
N ASN A 207 15.83 3.24 19.00
CA ASN A 207 15.34 4.60 19.24
C ASN A 207 13.85 4.81 18.88
N GLY A 208 13.12 3.70 18.64
CA GLY A 208 11.71 3.70 18.27
C GLY A 208 11.46 3.78 16.77
N ASP A 209 12.50 3.66 15.95
CA ASP A 209 12.41 3.58 14.49
C ASP A 209 12.24 2.14 14.00
N PHE A 210 11.67 1.99 12.81
CA PHE A 210 11.23 0.73 12.25
C PHE A 210 11.47 0.70 10.74
N HIS A 211 12.05 -0.39 10.26
CA HIS A 211 12.17 -0.69 8.83
C HIS A 211 11.21 -1.82 8.50
N LEU A 212 10.40 -1.61 7.47
CA LEU A 212 9.47 -2.58 6.91
C LEU A 212 9.65 -2.62 5.39
N SER A 213 9.67 -3.80 4.79
CA SER A 213 9.79 -3.90 3.34
C SER A 213 9.12 -5.14 2.74
N PHE A 214 8.72 -4.99 1.47
CA PHE A 214 7.88 -5.92 0.73
C PHE A 214 8.49 -6.24 -0.63
N PHE A 215 8.79 -7.52 -0.87
CA PHE A 215 9.45 -7.99 -2.10
C PHE A 215 8.71 -9.18 -2.71
N ARG A 216 8.89 -9.39 -4.02
CA ARG A 216 8.68 -10.68 -4.68
C ARG A 216 10.01 -11.16 -5.23
N LEU A 217 10.26 -12.46 -5.21
CA LEU A 217 11.46 -13.09 -5.77
C LEU A 217 11.25 -13.41 -7.26
N ILE A 218 10.65 -12.43 -7.96
CA ILE A 218 10.21 -12.49 -9.35
C ILE A 218 10.91 -11.31 -10.02
N PRO A 219 11.79 -11.56 -11.01
CA PRO A 219 12.53 -10.49 -11.65
C PRO A 219 11.62 -9.66 -12.58
N ILE A 220 11.99 -8.40 -12.77
CA ILE A 220 11.30 -7.45 -13.67
C ILE A 220 11.68 -7.74 -15.13
N ASP A 221 12.90 -8.25 -15.34
CA ASP A 221 13.50 -8.54 -16.65
C ASP A 221 14.04 -9.98 -16.71
N GLN A 222 14.43 -10.44 -17.90
CA GLN A 222 15.00 -11.77 -18.15
C GLN A 222 16.48 -11.71 -18.57
N SER A 223 17.24 -10.73 -18.09
CA SER A 223 18.68 -10.65 -18.33
C SER A 223 19.48 -11.64 -17.46
N GLU A 224 20.79 -11.74 -17.71
CA GLU A 224 21.70 -12.59 -16.93
C GLU A 224 21.90 -12.08 -15.48
N GLU A 225 21.74 -10.78 -15.25
CA GLU A 225 21.83 -10.14 -13.92
C GLU A 225 20.53 -9.36 -13.61
N PRO A 226 19.42 -10.07 -13.36
CA PRO A 226 18.09 -9.47 -13.37
C PRO A 226 17.80 -8.58 -12.16
N THR A 227 16.93 -7.60 -12.39
CA THR A 227 16.45 -6.67 -11.35
C THR A 227 15.17 -7.20 -10.67
N TYR A 228 15.03 -6.93 -9.38
CA TYR A 228 13.89 -7.37 -8.56
C TYR A 228 13.11 -6.17 -8.05
N ARG A 229 11.76 -6.26 -8.03
CA ARG A 229 10.93 -5.16 -7.52
C ARG A 229 10.76 -5.22 -6.01
N GLY A 230 11.01 -4.08 -5.36
CA GLY A 230 10.84 -3.92 -3.92
C GLY A 230 10.19 -2.60 -3.51
N THR A 231 9.60 -2.61 -2.33
CA THR A 231 9.19 -1.41 -1.61
C THR A 231 9.83 -1.42 -0.24
N ILE A 232 10.47 -0.32 0.16
CA ILE A 232 11.03 -0.11 1.50
C ILE A 232 10.28 1.04 2.15
N ALA A 233 9.88 0.86 3.41
CA ALA A 233 9.37 1.90 4.29
C ALA A 233 10.32 2.05 5.50
N TYR A 234 10.82 3.27 5.71
CA TYR A 234 11.52 3.64 6.94
C TYR A 234 10.66 4.60 7.75
N ILE A 235 10.33 4.20 8.98
CA ILE A 235 9.34 4.83 9.84
C ILE A 235 10.01 5.21 11.16
N TYR A 236 9.85 6.44 11.62
CA TYR A 236 10.47 6.92 12.87
C TYR A 236 9.65 8.05 13.53
N PRO A 237 9.75 8.26 14.85
CA PRO A 237 8.95 9.27 15.56
C PRO A 237 9.19 10.72 15.07
N THR A 238 8.14 11.41 14.61
CA THR A 238 8.19 12.77 14.02
C THR A 238 8.77 13.83 14.95
N ARG A 239 8.73 13.59 16.27
CA ARG A 239 9.43 14.39 17.29
C ARG A 239 10.92 14.64 16.99
N PHE A 240 11.58 13.77 16.22
CA PHE A 240 12.97 13.98 15.81
C PHE A 240 13.10 15.11 14.77
N ASP A 241 12.17 15.21 13.81
CA ASP A 241 12.18 16.28 12.79
C ASP A 241 11.79 17.63 13.39
N ILE A 242 10.79 17.63 14.29
CA ILE A 242 10.37 18.82 15.04
C ILE A 242 11.53 19.35 15.91
N LYS A 243 12.23 18.47 16.64
CA LYS A 243 13.36 18.85 17.51
C LYS A 243 14.51 19.48 16.73
N ASP A 244 14.81 18.95 15.55
CA ASP A 244 15.92 19.41 14.72
C ASP A 244 15.50 20.57 13.77
N ASN A 245 14.23 21.01 13.85
CA ASN A 245 13.62 22.05 13.00
C ASN A 245 13.79 21.76 11.49
N ILE A 246 13.58 20.50 11.10
CA ILE A 246 13.72 20.06 9.71
C ILE A 246 12.37 20.12 8.99
N SER A 247 12.38 20.75 7.82
CA SER A 247 11.31 20.70 6.81
C SER A 247 11.90 20.17 5.52
N ILE A 248 11.20 19.25 4.87
CA ILE A 248 11.61 18.59 3.61
C ILE A 248 10.54 18.87 2.58
N ASP A 249 10.92 19.03 1.32
CA ASP A 249 9.98 19.03 0.21
C ASP A 249 9.72 17.58 -0.22
N ASP A 250 8.48 17.10 -0.07
CA ASP A 250 8.05 15.77 -0.52
C ASP A 250 8.21 15.56 -2.04
N ASN A 251 8.50 16.61 -2.79
CA ASN A 251 8.79 16.57 -4.23
C ASN A 251 10.31 16.48 -4.54
N ASP A 252 11.19 16.76 -3.58
CA ASP A 252 12.65 16.63 -3.74
C ASP A 252 13.15 15.27 -3.25
N LEU A 253 13.18 14.31 -4.19
CA LEU A 253 13.67 12.95 -3.95
C LEU A 253 15.12 12.91 -3.43
N GLU A 254 15.99 13.84 -3.82
CA GLU A 254 17.39 13.85 -3.37
C GLU A 254 17.48 14.30 -1.90
N SER A 255 16.71 15.30 -1.50
CA SER A 255 16.58 15.73 -0.10
C SER A 255 15.97 14.63 0.78
N ILE A 256 14.89 13.98 0.34
CA ILE A 256 14.25 12.86 1.05
C ILE A 256 15.25 11.71 1.28
N ILE A 257 16.01 11.32 0.25
CA ILE A 257 17.01 10.25 0.36
C ILE A 257 18.14 10.66 1.32
N LYS A 258 18.69 11.87 1.20
CA LYS A 258 19.75 12.37 2.10
C LYS A 258 19.30 12.40 3.55
N HIS A 259 18.10 12.91 3.83
CA HIS A 259 17.53 12.92 5.18
C HIS A 259 17.29 11.52 5.72
N THR A 260 16.73 10.62 4.90
CA THR A 260 16.47 9.22 5.32
C THR A 260 17.77 8.50 5.68
N ILE A 261 18.82 8.65 4.89
CA ILE A 261 20.15 8.09 5.19
C ILE A 261 20.74 8.71 6.47
N SER A 262 20.56 10.03 6.67
CA SER A 262 20.96 10.72 7.90
C SER A 262 20.23 10.19 9.13
N ARG A 263 18.91 10.03 9.07
CA ARG A 263 18.07 9.47 10.14
C ARG A 263 18.44 8.03 10.48
N ILE A 264 18.65 7.18 9.47
CA ILE A 264 19.14 5.81 9.67
C ILE A 264 20.49 5.82 10.40
N ARG A 265 21.45 6.64 9.97
CA ARG A 265 22.78 6.78 10.62
C ARG A 265 22.74 7.37 12.03
N GLN A 266 21.70 8.11 12.40
CA GLN A 266 21.50 8.65 13.74
C GLN A 266 20.78 7.67 14.68
N LEU A 267 19.82 6.91 14.16
CA LEU A 267 18.90 6.09 14.97
C LEU A 267 19.33 4.61 15.04
N ARG A 268 20.13 4.12 14.09
CA ARG A 268 20.78 2.80 14.10
C ARG A 268 22.26 2.90 14.48
N PRO A 269 22.84 1.87 15.13
CA PRO A 269 24.29 1.79 15.27
C PRO A 269 24.96 1.59 13.89
N PRO A 270 26.23 1.98 13.72
CA PRO A 270 27.00 1.63 12.53
C PRO A 270 27.05 0.11 12.31
N CYS A 271 26.99 -0.30 11.05
CA CYS A 271 27.14 -1.69 10.63
C CYS A 271 27.93 -1.77 9.31
N GLU A 272 28.17 -2.97 8.80
CA GLU A 272 28.91 -3.21 7.55
C GLU A 272 28.28 -2.53 6.31
N LEU A 273 27.01 -2.11 6.40
CA LEU A 273 26.25 -1.43 5.34
C LEU A 273 26.17 0.11 5.51
N THR A 274 26.83 0.71 6.51
CA THR A 274 26.76 2.18 6.74
C THR A 274 27.97 2.97 6.25
N ASN A 275 29.04 2.29 5.84
CA ASN A 275 30.33 2.86 5.38
C ASN A 275 30.35 3.01 3.86
#